data_AF-A0A9J6GM42-F1
#
_entry.id   AF-A0A9J6GM42-F1
#
_cell.length_a   1.000
_cell.length_b   1.000
_cell.length_c   1.000
_cell.angle_alpha   90.00
_cell.angle_beta   90.00
_cell.angle_gamma   90.00
#
_symmetry.space_group_name_H-M   'P 1'
#
loop_
_entity.id
_entity.type
_entity.pdbx_description
1 polymer ?
#
loop_
_entity_poly.entity_id
_entity_poly.type
_entity_poly.pdbx_seq_one_letter_code
_entity_poly.pdbx_strand_id
1 'polypeptide(L)'
;MLFPCRAPMGHARRITRILRSELQRQIRYLHVCLRVFAATCSTCPVTRDDLVRAWNRDSSTVTEFLWRNCLPALCAWKRCATKVDGRPQKVTTLAQGPLPGFVEDVLSCGPKYCVKPNENPVSLLSIVRREAHQAQLDDKDRCISEGVDCLMGRKEGTKSKPLRVKKTIDYLRDNDLTLLTADKEGGFVVMPVSIYEEKSSQAIGKNFVPFVGRKTKIKKQALVLREHLNLPHLGKNIEAAKNEGLRHSFRVKPISKACHLGP
;
A
#
# COMPACT_ATOMS: atom_id res chain seq x y z
N MET A 1 -18.12 14.32 0.29
CA MET A 1 -18.30 12.86 0.15
C MET A 1 -16.93 12.20 0.29
N LEU A 2 -16.62 11.61 1.44
CA LEU A 2 -15.31 11.01 1.75
C LEU A 2 -15.36 9.52 1.44
N PHE A 3 -14.51 9.07 0.52
CA PHE A 3 -14.51 7.71 -0.02
C PHE A 3 -13.85 6.69 0.95
N PRO A 4 -14.41 5.48 1.12
CA PRO A 4 -13.84 4.48 2.01
C PRO A 4 -12.68 3.75 1.34
N CYS A 5 -11.46 4.27 1.50
CA CYS A 5 -10.24 3.54 1.15
C CYS A 5 -10.10 2.28 2.01
N ARG A 6 -10.21 1.11 1.38
CA ARG A 6 -9.98 -0.21 1.99
C ARG A 6 -8.51 -0.38 2.34
N ALA A 7 -8.24 -0.71 3.59
CA ALA A 7 -6.90 -1.03 4.02
C ALA A 7 -6.84 -2.38 4.76
N PRO A 8 -5.79 -3.20 4.63
CA PRO A 8 -5.69 -4.50 5.29
C PRO A 8 -5.80 -4.39 6.82
N MET A 9 -6.12 -5.46 7.56
CA MET A 9 -6.08 -5.44 9.03
C MET A 9 -4.75 -4.89 9.57
N GLY A 10 -3.63 -5.17 8.89
CA GLY A 10 -2.32 -4.57 9.18
C GLY A 10 -2.29 -3.04 9.03
N HIS A 11 -3.01 -2.47 8.07
CA HIS A 11 -3.12 -1.02 7.92
C HIS A 11 -4.06 -0.37 8.94
N ALA A 12 -5.10 -1.07 9.42
CA ALA A 12 -5.86 -0.56 10.58
C ALA A 12 -5.01 -0.59 11.86
N ARG A 13 -4.24 -1.65 12.09
CA ARG A 13 -3.26 -1.70 13.18
C ARG A 13 -2.22 -0.59 13.03
N ARG A 14 -1.76 -0.31 11.80
CA ARG A 14 -0.85 0.80 11.51
C ARG A 14 -1.48 2.17 11.74
N ILE A 15 -2.69 2.43 11.22
CA ILE A 15 -3.42 3.69 11.45
C ILE A 15 -3.72 3.88 12.92
N THR A 16 -4.22 2.85 13.62
CA THR A 16 -4.47 2.95 15.08
C THR A 16 -3.19 3.19 15.86
N ARG A 17 -2.06 2.59 15.44
CA ARG A 17 -0.74 2.89 16.02
C ARG A 17 -0.28 4.33 15.74
N ILE A 18 -0.49 4.83 14.51
CA ILE A 18 -0.19 6.23 14.12
C ILE A 18 -1.07 7.21 14.90
N LEU A 19 -2.38 6.98 14.96
CA LEU A 19 -3.31 7.80 15.71
C LEU A 19 -2.97 7.77 17.21
N ARG A 20 -2.60 6.62 17.76
CA ARG A 20 -2.12 6.51 19.14
C ARG A 20 -0.82 7.27 19.35
N SER A 21 0.13 7.20 18.42
CA SER A 21 1.40 7.96 18.53
C SER A 21 1.18 9.47 18.43
N GLU A 22 0.28 9.92 17.55
CA GLU A 22 -0.07 11.34 17.43
C GLU A 22 -0.83 11.84 18.66
N LEU A 23 -1.78 11.06 19.18
CA LEU A 23 -2.47 11.38 20.44
C LEU A 23 -1.47 11.51 21.59
N GLN A 24 -0.53 10.58 21.71
CA GLN A 24 0.53 10.64 22.72
C GLN A 24 1.46 11.85 22.53
N ARG A 25 1.68 12.29 21.29
CA ARG A 25 2.43 13.52 21.00
C ARG A 25 1.69 14.76 21.51
N GLN A 26 0.38 14.84 21.30
CA GLN A 26 -0.47 15.93 21.81
C GLN A 26 -0.50 15.95 23.34
N ILE A 27 -0.57 14.79 24.00
CA ILE A 27 -0.51 14.70 25.47
C ILE A 27 0.83 15.25 26.00
N ARG A 28 1.95 14.87 25.40
CA ARG A 28 3.27 15.39 25.79
C ARG A 28 3.34 16.91 25.65
N TYR A 29 2.78 17.45 24.57
CA TYR A 29 2.69 18.90 24.39
C TYR A 29 1.85 19.54 25.51
N LEU A 30 0.68 18.98 25.83
CA LEU A 30 -0.16 19.44 26.92
C LEU A 30 0.58 19.40 28.28
N HIS A 31 1.33 18.33 28.58
CA HIS A 31 2.15 18.24 29.80
C HIS A 31 3.19 19.36 29.88
N VAL A 32 3.79 19.75 28.75
CA VAL A 32 4.72 20.89 28.68
C VAL A 32 3.97 22.20 28.96
N CYS A 33 2.82 22.42 28.34
CA CYS A 33 2.00 23.61 28.61
C CYS A 33 1.57 23.70 30.08
N LEU A 34 1.17 22.58 30.69
CA LEU A 34 0.79 22.51 32.10
C LEU A 34 1.96 22.81 33.04
N ARG A 35 3.18 22.38 32.69
CA ARG A 35 4.40 22.76 33.43
C ARG A 35 4.68 24.25 33.36
N VAL A 36 4.57 24.84 32.17
CA VAL A 36 4.75 26.29 31.98
C VAL A 36 3.70 27.06 32.78
N PHE A 37 2.44 26.64 32.71
CA PHE A 37 1.35 27.25 33.46
C PHE A 37 1.54 27.13 34.98
N ALA A 38 1.94 25.96 35.48
CA ALA A 38 2.25 25.76 36.89
C ALA A 38 3.40 26.67 37.35
N ALA A 39 4.42 26.87 36.50
CA ALA A 39 5.53 27.77 36.78
C ALA A 39 5.12 29.25 36.80
N THR A 40 4.08 29.65 36.05
CA THR A 40 3.55 31.02 36.08
C THR A 40 2.58 31.29 37.22
N CYS A 41 1.90 30.26 37.75
CA CYS A 41 0.82 30.45 38.73
C CYS A 41 1.19 30.13 40.19
N SER A 42 2.28 29.40 40.44
CA SER A 42 2.64 28.95 41.81
C SER A 42 3.89 29.64 42.32
N THR A 43 3.80 30.29 43.48
CA THR A 43 4.93 30.92 44.19
C THR A 43 5.77 29.93 44.99
N CYS A 44 5.24 28.73 45.29
CA CYS A 44 5.94 27.70 46.05
C CYS A 44 6.28 26.48 45.17
N PRO A 45 7.55 26.02 45.14
CA PRO A 45 8.00 24.96 44.23
C PRO A 45 7.48 23.56 44.60
N VAL A 46 7.23 23.27 45.88
CA VAL A 46 6.78 21.94 46.33
C VAL A 46 5.35 21.63 45.86
N THR A 47 4.44 22.59 46.01
CA THR A 47 3.05 22.45 45.54
C THR A 47 2.93 22.46 44.02
N ARG A 48 3.86 23.12 43.32
CA ARG A 48 3.93 23.12 41.85
C ARG A 48 4.16 21.73 41.27
N ASP A 49 5.13 21.00 41.81
CA ASP A 49 5.51 19.69 41.28
C ASP A 49 4.47 18.61 41.61
N ASP A 50 3.75 18.76 42.72
CA ASP A 50 2.60 17.91 43.06
C ASP A 50 1.40 18.18 42.13
N LEU A 51 1.08 19.44 41.86
CA LEU A 51 0.02 19.84 40.91
C LEU A 51 0.29 19.32 39.49
N VAL A 52 1.51 19.50 39.00
CA VAL A 52 1.92 18.99 37.68
C VAL A 52 1.82 17.47 37.63
N ARG A 53 2.23 16.76 38.70
CA ARG A 53 2.10 15.30 38.77
C ARG A 53 0.64 14.84 38.76
N ALA A 54 -0.23 15.53 39.50
CA ALA A 54 -1.67 15.25 39.51
C ALA A 54 -2.28 15.45 38.11
N TRP A 55 -2.05 16.60 37.46
CA TRP A 55 -2.57 16.86 36.11
C TRP A 55 -2.02 15.90 35.04
N ASN A 56 -0.76 15.49 35.15
CA ASN A 56 -0.18 14.51 34.23
C ASN A 56 -0.83 13.12 34.41
N ARG A 57 -1.17 12.74 35.65
CA ARG A 57 -1.87 11.49 35.96
C ARG A 57 -3.30 11.53 35.40
N ASP A 58 -4.02 12.62 35.63
CA ASP A 58 -5.41 12.78 35.18
C ASP A 58 -5.49 12.79 33.65
N SER A 59 -4.64 13.58 32.99
CA SER A 59 -4.59 13.63 31.52
C SER A 59 -4.26 12.26 30.89
N SER A 60 -3.34 11.50 31.49
CA SER A 60 -3.02 10.14 31.03
C SER A 60 -4.20 9.19 31.18
N THR A 61 -4.90 9.26 32.32
CA THR A 61 -6.06 8.42 32.64
C THR A 61 -7.24 8.73 31.71
N VAL A 62 -7.58 10.01 31.55
CA VAL A 62 -8.64 10.47 30.64
C VAL A 62 -8.33 10.08 29.20
N THR A 63 -7.08 10.21 28.77
CA THR A 63 -6.74 9.91 27.38
C THR A 63 -6.80 8.41 27.06
N GLU A 64 -6.34 7.53 27.97
CA GLU A 64 -6.50 6.08 27.81
C GLU A 64 -7.97 5.66 27.86
N PHE A 65 -8.79 6.29 28.71
CA PHE A 65 -10.24 6.08 28.74
C PHE A 65 -10.91 6.46 27.40
N LEU A 66 -10.62 7.66 26.89
CA LEU A 66 -11.14 8.11 25.59
C LEU A 66 -10.66 7.20 24.45
N TRP A 67 -9.39 6.78 24.46
CA TRP A 67 -8.87 5.85 23.46
C TRP A 67 -9.61 4.51 23.48
N ARG A 68 -9.84 3.94 24.67
CA ARG A 68 -10.61 2.68 24.84
C ARG A 68 -12.05 2.81 24.34
N ASN A 69 -12.68 3.96 24.50
CA ASN A 69 -14.06 4.19 24.03
C ASN A 69 -14.15 4.46 22.52
N CYS A 70 -13.16 5.13 21.94
CA CYS A 70 -13.11 5.41 20.50
C CYS A 70 -12.66 4.19 19.67
N LEU A 71 -11.84 3.31 20.23
CA LEU A 71 -11.27 2.16 19.52
C LEU A 71 -12.33 1.19 18.95
N PRO A 72 -13.40 0.82 19.69
CA PRO A 72 -14.51 0.04 19.14
C PRO A 72 -15.18 0.71 17.94
N ALA A 73 -15.43 2.02 18.01
CA ALA A 73 -16.05 2.78 16.93
C ALA A 73 -15.16 2.84 15.68
N LEU A 74 -13.86 3.05 15.84
CA LEU A 74 -12.88 3.01 14.75
C LEU A 74 -12.80 1.61 14.11
N CYS A 75 -12.86 0.56 14.94
CA CYS A 75 -12.87 -0.82 14.47
C CYS A 75 -14.21 -1.21 13.81
N ALA A 76 -15.33 -0.65 14.27
CA ALA A 76 -16.67 -0.86 13.72
C ALA A 76 -16.84 -0.13 12.38
N TRP A 77 -16.39 1.13 12.28
CA TRP A 77 -16.39 1.91 11.04
C TRP A 77 -15.73 1.14 9.89
N LYS A 78 -14.60 0.49 10.17
CA LYS A 78 -13.92 -0.35 9.17
C LYS A 78 -14.66 -1.66 8.87
N ARG A 79 -15.29 -2.30 9.86
CA ARG A 79 -16.15 -3.48 9.65
C ARG A 79 -17.36 -3.15 8.78
N CYS A 80 -17.89 -1.93 8.87
CA CYS A 80 -18.94 -1.43 7.99
C CYS A 80 -18.40 -1.10 6.59
N ALA A 81 -17.19 -0.53 6.45
CA ALA A 81 -16.55 -0.30 5.14
C ALA A 81 -16.19 -1.61 4.40
N THR A 82 -16.09 -2.74 5.10
CA THR A 82 -15.93 -4.08 4.52
C THR A 82 -17.27 -4.74 4.16
N LYS A 83 -18.39 -4.20 4.63
CA LYS A 83 -19.75 -4.65 4.36
C LYS A 83 -20.57 -3.57 3.62
N VAL A 84 -19.96 -2.92 2.63
CA VAL A 84 -20.77 -2.26 1.59
C VAL A 84 -21.31 -3.41 0.73
N ASP A 85 -22.42 -3.96 1.22
CA ASP A 85 -23.11 -5.17 0.80
C ASP A 85 -22.26 -6.45 0.88
N GLY A 86 -22.83 -7.58 1.30
CA GLY A 86 -22.16 -8.88 1.30
C GLY A 86 -21.81 -9.42 -0.08
N ARG A 87 -21.54 -8.56 -1.07
CA ARG A 87 -21.18 -8.91 -2.43
C ARG A 87 -19.66 -8.79 -2.61
N PRO A 88 -19.00 -9.80 -3.20
CA PRO A 88 -17.60 -9.68 -3.61
C PRO A 88 -17.41 -8.39 -4.43
N GLN A 89 -16.25 -7.74 -4.27
CA GLN A 89 -15.93 -6.50 -4.99
C GLN A 89 -16.19 -6.72 -6.49
N LYS A 90 -17.18 -6.01 -7.05
CA LYS A 90 -17.69 -6.29 -8.40
C LYS A 90 -16.53 -6.12 -9.39
N VAL A 91 -16.14 -7.22 -10.02
CA VAL A 91 -15.16 -7.20 -11.11
C VAL A 91 -15.79 -6.42 -12.25
N THR A 92 -15.11 -5.36 -12.70
CA THR A 92 -15.63 -4.55 -13.80
C THR A 92 -15.28 -5.27 -15.10
N THR A 93 -16.28 -5.86 -15.74
CA THR A 93 -16.12 -6.54 -17.02
C THR A 93 -16.54 -5.59 -18.14
N LEU A 94 -15.63 -5.29 -19.06
CA LEU A 94 -15.93 -4.59 -20.32
C LEU A 94 -16.22 -5.57 -21.47
N ALA A 95 -16.11 -6.88 -21.22
CA ALA A 95 -16.54 -7.92 -22.15
C ALA A 95 -18.06 -8.10 -22.14
N GLN A 96 -18.64 -8.48 -23.28
CA GLN A 96 -20.05 -8.85 -23.38
C GLN A 96 -20.25 -10.26 -22.80
N GLY A 97 -20.39 -10.36 -21.48
CA GLY A 97 -20.75 -11.61 -20.82
C GLY A 97 -20.40 -11.66 -19.33
N PRO A 98 -21.19 -12.37 -18.50
CA PRO A 98 -20.84 -12.61 -17.12
C PRO A 98 -19.59 -13.51 -17.02
N LEU A 99 -18.73 -13.23 -16.04
CA LEU A 99 -17.57 -14.10 -15.79
C LEU A 99 -18.03 -15.34 -15.01
N PRO A 100 -17.38 -16.49 -15.18
CA PRO A 100 -17.64 -17.64 -14.33
C PRO A 100 -17.37 -17.30 -12.86
N GLY A 101 -18.21 -17.79 -11.94
CA GLY A 101 -18.09 -17.45 -10.51
C GLY A 101 -16.70 -17.72 -9.91
N PHE A 102 -15.98 -18.75 -10.37
CA PHE A 102 -14.62 -19.02 -9.90
C PHE A 102 -13.59 -17.97 -10.33
N VAL A 103 -13.83 -17.28 -11.46
CA VAL A 103 -13.01 -16.15 -11.93
C VAL A 103 -13.33 -14.92 -11.11
N GLU A 104 -14.62 -14.65 -10.90
CA GLU A 104 -15.07 -13.53 -10.07
C GLU A 104 -14.58 -13.66 -8.63
N ASP A 105 -14.63 -14.85 -8.03
CA ASP A 105 -14.13 -15.11 -6.67
C ASP A 105 -12.65 -14.75 -6.54
N VAL A 106 -11.81 -15.17 -7.51
CA VAL A 106 -10.37 -14.88 -7.50
C VAL A 106 -10.11 -13.39 -7.72
N LEU A 107 -10.79 -12.76 -8.67
CA LEU A 107 -10.57 -11.36 -9.02
C LEU A 107 -11.18 -10.40 -7.99
N SER A 108 -12.23 -10.80 -7.26
CA SER A 108 -12.82 -10.00 -6.18
C SER A 108 -11.87 -9.76 -5.00
N CYS A 109 -10.80 -10.56 -4.90
CA CYS A 109 -9.73 -10.34 -3.94
C CYS A 109 -8.92 -9.07 -4.28
N GLY A 110 -8.88 -8.65 -5.55
CA GLY A 110 -8.18 -7.46 -6.01
C GLY A 110 -6.65 -7.62 -6.15
N PRO A 111 -5.97 -6.67 -6.82
CA PRO A 111 -4.55 -6.77 -7.19
C PRO A 111 -3.59 -6.72 -6.00
N LYS A 112 -4.04 -6.23 -4.84
CA LYS A 112 -3.23 -6.07 -3.63
C LYS A 112 -3.41 -7.21 -2.63
N TYR A 113 -4.36 -8.11 -2.88
CA TYR A 113 -4.61 -9.28 -2.05
C TYR A 113 -4.54 -10.53 -2.90
N CYS A 114 -3.40 -10.70 -3.58
CA CYS A 114 -2.99 -12.01 -4.05
C CYS A 114 -3.09 -12.96 -2.87
N VAL A 115 -3.87 -14.02 -3.06
CA VAL A 115 -4.03 -15.22 -2.24
C VAL A 115 -2.98 -15.26 -1.14
N LYS A 116 -3.39 -15.12 0.14
CA LYS A 116 -2.45 -15.25 1.25
C LYS A 116 -1.70 -16.58 1.04
N PRO A 117 -0.37 -16.56 0.83
CA PRO A 117 0.37 -17.79 0.64
C PRO A 117 0.08 -18.67 1.86
N ASN A 118 -0.21 -19.94 1.61
CA ASN A 118 -0.41 -20.90 2.68
C ASN A 118 0.95 -21.22 3.31
N GLU A 119 1.50 -20.23 4.01
CA GLU A 119 2.81 -20.36 4.62
C GLU A 119 2.69 -21.22 5.88
N ASN A 120 3.55 -22.24 5.91
CA ASN A 120 3.78 -23.07 7.09
C ASN A 120 4.12 -22.15 8.29
N PRO A 121 3.58 -22.40 9.49
CA PRO A 121 4.00 -21.73 10.72
C PRO A 121 5.52 -21.52 10.86
N VAL A 122 6.33 -22.49 10.43
CA VAL A 122 7.81 -22.40 10.44
C VAL A 122 8.33 -21.29 9.51
N SER A 123 7.74 -21.14 8.31
CA SER A 123 8.06 -20.06 7.37
C SER A 123 7.69 -18.69 7.94
N LEU A 124 6.55 -18.60 8.63
CA LEU A 124 6.12 -17.35 9.23
C LEU A 124 7.04 -16.94 10.39
N LEU A 125 7.52 -17.89 11.18
CA LEU A 125 8.52 -17.65 12.22
C LEU A 125 9.87 -17.19 11.64
N SER A 126 10.31 -17.76 10.51
CA SER A 126 11.54 -17.33 9.86
C SER A 126 11.43 -15.90 9.33
N ILE A 127 10.26 -15.50 8.83
CA ILE A 127 9.97 -14.10 8.46
C ILE A 127 10.04 -13.20 9.69
N VAL A 128 9.36 -13.54 10.78
CA VAL A 128 9.40 -12.74 12.03
C VAL A 128 10.84 -12.52 12.49
N ARG A 129 11.67 -13.58 12.50
CA ARG A 129 13.08 -13.47 12.88
C ARG A 129 13.87 -12.59 11.92
N ARG A 130 13.67 -12.75 10.60
CA ARG A 130 14.35 -11.94 9.58
C ARG A 130 14.02 -10.46 9.73
N GLU A 131 12.76 -10.12 9.93
CA GLU A 131 12.35 -8.73 10.13
C GLU A 131 12.88 -8.17 11.46
N ALA A 132 12.86 -8.96 12.54
CA ALA A 132 13.42 -8.55 13.82
C ALA A 132 14.93 -8.30 13.75
N HIS A 133 15.67 -9.02 12.89
CA HIS A 133 17.10 -8.75 12.68
C HIS A 133 17.39 -7.37 12.07
N GLN A 134 16.41 -6.75 11.40
CA GLN A 134 16.52 -5.39 10.86
C GLN A 134 16.22 -4.30 11.92
N ALA A 135 15.69 -4.68 13.09
CA ALA A 135 15.46 -3.76 14.20
C ALA A 135 16.76 -3.43 14.95
N GLN A 136 16.74 -2.31 15.69
CA GLN A 136 17.81 -1.94 16.62
C GLN A 136 17.98 -3.03 17.68
N LEU A 137 19.22 -3.24 18.14
CA LEU A 137 19.60 -4.33 19.07
C LEU A 137 18.68 -4.42 20.30
N ASP A 138 18.32 -3.28 20.88
CA ASP A 138 17.48 -3.20 22.08
C ASP A 138 16.02 -3.60 21.83
N ASP A 139 15.54 -3.49 20.58
CA ASP A 139 14.16 -3.78 20.19
C ASP A 139 13.99 -5.18 19.56
N LYS A 140 15.07 -5.94 19.35
CA LYS A 140 15.02 -7.23 18.65
C LYS A 140 14.15 -8.25 19.38
N ASP A 141 14.39 -8.45 20.67
CA ASP A 141 13.67 -9.44 21.46
C ASP A 141 12.19 -9.10 21.58
N ARG A 142 11.88 -7.80 21.67
CA ARG A 142 10.51 -7.28 21.65
C ARG A 142 9.84 -7.51 20.30
N CYS A 143 10.55 -7.29 19.19
CA CYS A 143 10.03 -7.54 17.84
C CYS A 143 9.76 -9.03 17.60
N ILE A 144 10.61 -9.92 18.12
CA ILE A 144 10.42 -11.37 18.05
C ILE A 144 9.20 -11.76 18.90
N SER A 145 9.10 -11.32 20.14
CA SER A 145 7.98 -11.68 21.03
C SER A 145 6.65 -11.17 20.49
N GLU A 146 6.55 -9.90 20.07
CA GLU A 146 5.34 -9.34 19.45
C GLU A 146 4.96 -10.08 18.16
N GLY A 147 5.97 -10.50 17.37
CA GLY A 147 5.78 -11.27 16.15
C GLY A 147 5.27 -12.69 16.40
N VAL A 148 5.81 -13.37 17.41
CA VAL A 148 5.37 -14.71 17.83
C VAL A 148 3.97 -14.67 18.42
N ASP A 149 3.65 -13.68 19.27
CA ASP A 149 2.31 -13.49 19.81
C ASP A 149 1.26 -13.28 18.71
N CYS A 150 1.63 -12.56 17.65
CA CYS A 150 0.77 -12.41 16.47
C CYS A 150 0.53 -13.73 15.73
N LEU A 151 1.47 -14.67 15.77
CA LEU A 151 1.32 -16.01 15.18
C LEU A 151 0.51 -16.94 16.09
N MET A 152 0.74 -16.89 17.40
CA MET A 152 0.01 -17.70 18.40
C MET A 152 -1.46 -17.31 18.52
N GLY A 153 -1.77 -16.01 18.42
CA GLY A 153 -3.15 -15.51 18.38
C GLY A 153 -3.91 -15.81 17.09
N ARG A 154 -3.25 -16.42 16.09
CA ARG A 154 -3.89 -16.85 14.85
C ARG A 154 -4.68 -18.12 15.14
N LYS A 155 -5.98 -17.96 15.43
CA LYS A 155 -6.94 -19.08 15.29
C LYS A 155 -6.73 -19.68 13.90
N GLU A 156 -6.54 -21.00 13.82
CA GLU A 156 -6.51 -21.71 12.55
C GLU A 156 -7.79 -21.34 11.80
N GLY A 157 -7.68 -20.37 10.88
CA GLY A 157 -8.81 -19.95 10.08
C GLY A 157 -9.27 -21.19 9.33
N THR A 158 -10.57 -21.48 9.41
CA THR A 158 -11.29 -22.46 8.58
C THR A 158 -10.58 -22.57 7.24
N LYS A 159 -10.03 -23.75 6.94
CA LYS A 159 -9.23 -24.05 5.74
C LYS A 159 -9.92 -23.44 4.52
N SER A 160 -9.54 -22.23 4.15
CA SER A 160 -10.15 -21.53 3.03
C SER A 160 -9.76 -22.32 1.80
N LYS A 161 -10.75 -22.70 0.99
CA LYS A 161 -10.49 -23.47 -0.23
C LYS A 161 -9.44 -22.71 -1.04
N PRO A 162 -8.39 -23.39 -1.53
CA PRO A 162 -7.36 -22.73 -2.32
C PRO A 162 -8.02 -22.07 -3.53
N LEU A 163 -7.79 -20.77 -3.68
CA LEU A 163 -8.26 -20.02 -4.83
C LEU A 163 -7.66 -20.61 -6.10
N ARG A 164 -8.50 -20.83 -7.11
CA ARG A 164 -8.13 -21.55 -8.35
C ARG A 164 -7.44 -20.62 -9.36
N VAL A 165 -6.41 -19.91 -8.92
CA VAL A 165 -5.71 -18.87 -9.70
C VAL A 165 -5.27 -19.38 -11.07
N LYS A 166 -4.68 -20.58 -11.13
CA LYS A 166 -4.24 -21.17 -12.40
C LYS A 166 -5.39 -21.32 -13.39
N LYS A 167 -6.53 -21.87 -12.96
CA LYS A 167 -7.72 -22.01 -13.81
C LYS A 167 -8.29 -20.66 -14.24
N THR A 168 -8.19 -19.64 -13.39
CA THR A 168 -8.59 -18.27 -13.75
C THR A 168 -7.69 -17.69 -14.84
N ILE A 169 -6.38 -17.90 -14.75
CA ILE A 169 -5.42 -17.47 -15.77
C ILE A 169 -5.67 -18.21 -17.10
N ASP A 170 -5.87 -19.53 -17.04
CA ASP A 170 -6.15 -20.35 -18.21
C ASP A 170 -7.45 -19.88 -18.88
N TYR A 171 -8.52 -19.66 -18.10
CA TYR A 171 -9.79 -19.11 -18.63
C TYR A 171 -9.62 -17.75 -19.32
N LEU A 172 -8.89 -16.81 -18.69
CA LEU A 172 -8.67 -15.49 -19.30
C LEU A 172 -7.92 -15.60 -20.62
N ARG A 173 -6.93 -16.51 -20.69
CA ARG A 173 -6.18 -16.78 -21.92
C ARG A 173 -7.05 -17.42 -23.00
N ASP A 174 -7.84 -18.43 -22.63
CA ASP A 174 -8.67 -19.20 -23.57
C ASP A 174 -9.82 -18.36 -24.17
N ASN A 175 -10.18 -17.24 -23.52
CA ASN A 175 -11.25 -16.34 -23.97
C ASN A 175 -10.73 -15.00 -24.51
N ASP A 176 -9.43 -14.87 -24.77
CA ASP A 176 -8.78 -13.63 -25.23
C ASP A 176 -9.14 -12.42 -24.35
N LEU A 177 -9.12 -12.63 -23.03
CA LEU A 177 -9.39 -11.61 -22.02
C LEU A 177 -8.08 -11.14 -21.35
N THR A 178 -7.94 -9.84 -21.23
CA THR A 178 -6.85 -9.17 -20.51
C THR A 178 -7.34 -8.60 -19.19
N LEU A 179 -6.47 -8.68 -18.18
CA LEU A 179 -6.70 -8.17 -16.85
C LEU A 179 -5.92 -6.86 -16.65
N LEU A 180 -6.63 -5.79 -16.28
CA LEU A 180 -6.04 -4.51 -15.93
C LEU A 180 -6.26 -4.18 -14.45
N THR A 181 -5.25 -3.58 -13.82
CA THR A 181 -5.33 -3.10 -12.45
C THR A 181 -6.00 -1.73 -12.42
N ALA A 182 -7.11 -1.58 -11.71
CA ALA A 182 -7.75 -0.28 -11.53
C ALA A 182 -6.95 0.55 -10.51
N ASP A 183 -6.25 1.56 -11.02
CA ASP A 183 -5.22 2.35 -10.33
C ASP A 183 -5.71 3.06 -9.04
N LYS A 184 -7.03 3.26 -8.88
CA LYS A 184 -7.62 3.99 -7.74
C LYS A 184 -8.60 3.21 -6.88
N GLU A 185 -9.21 2.14 -7.42
CA GLU A 185 -10.27 1.39 -6.71
C GLU A 185 -9.78 0.07 -6.14
N GLY A 186 -8.55 -0.35 -6.48
CA GLY A 186 -8.01 -1.63 -6.03
C GLY A 186 -8.85 -2.81 -6.49
N GLY A 187 -9.51 -2.69 -7.64
CA GLY A 187 -10.23 -3.75 -8.33
C GLY A 187 -9.50 -4.18 -9.60
N PHE A 188 -9.97 -5.26 -10.21
CA PHE A 188 -9.57 -5.66 -11.54
C PHE A 188 -10.61 -5.26 -12.57
N VAL A 189 -10.14 -4.87 -13.75
CA VAL A 189 -10.94 -4.70 -14.95
C VAL A 189 -10.61 -5.84 -15.91
N VAL A 190 -11.63 -6.59 -16.34
CA VAL A 190 -11.48 -7.64 -17.34
C VAL A 190 -12.04 -7.12 -18.66
N MET A 191 -11.25 -7.19 -19.73
CA MET A 191 -11.68 -6.74 -21.06
C MET A 191 -11.11 -7.62 -22.16
N PRO A 192 -11.75 -7.71 -23.33
CA PRO A 192 -11.18 -8.36 -24.51
C PRO A 192 -9.84 -7.73 -24.90
N VAL A 193 -8.92 -8.55 -25.39
CA VAL A 193 -7.60 -8.12 -25.89
C VAL A 193 -7.76 -7.03 -26.97
N SER A 194 -8.75 -7.15 -27.85
CA SER A 194 -9.01 -6.15 -28.90
C SER A 194 -9.32 -4.76 -28.35
N ILE A 195 -10.17 -4.67 -27.33
CA ILE A 195 -10.49 -3.40 -26.65
C ILE A 195 -9.24 -2.87 -25.93
N TYR A 196 -8.48 -3.76 -25.28
CA TYR A 196 -7.24 -3.38 -24.63
C TYR A 196 -6.23 -2.79 -25.62
N GLU A 197 -6.02 -3.41 -26.78
CA GLU A 197 -5.13 -2.95 -27.83
C GLU A 197 -5.56 -1.60 -28.41
N GLU A 198 -6.87 -1.41 -28.62
CA GLU A 198 -7.42 -0.13 -29.07
C GLU A 198 -7.18 0.99 -28.04
N LYS A 199 -7.53 0.75 -26.77
CA LYS A 199 -7.39 1.75 -25.70
C LYS A 199 -5.94 2.03 -25.37
N SER A 200 -5.08 1.01 -25.38
CA SER A 200 -3.64 1.19 -25.19
C SER A 200 -3.02 1.98 -26.35
N SER A 201 -3.39 1.69 -27.60
CA SER A 201 -2.95 2.45 -28.77
C SER A 201 -3.41 3.91 -28.72
N GLN A 202 -4.65 4.18 -28.32
CA GLN A 202 -5.17 5.53 -28.11
C GLN A 202 -4.41 6.26 -26.98
N ALA A 203 -4.17 5.60 -25.86
CA ALA A 203 -3.42 6.16 -24.74
C ALA A 203 -1.96 6.48 -25.12
N ILE A 204 -1.32 5.58 -25.88
CA ILE A 204 0.02 5.79 -26.42
C ILE A 204 0.01 6.96 -27.40
N GLY A 205 -0.89 6.95 -28.39
CA GLY A 205 -0.99 8.02 -29.39
C GLY A 205 -1.36 9.39 -28.81
N LYS A 206 -2.08 9.43 -27.67
CA LYS A 206 -2.38 10.67 -26.95
C LYS A 206 -1.13 11.29 -26.34
N ASN A 207 -0.32 10.48 -25.65
CA ASN A 207 0.79 10.97 -24.83
C ASN A 207 2.14 10.95 -25.55
N PHE A 208 2.27 10.17 -26.63
CA PHE A 208 3.53 9.94 -27.30
C PHE A 208 3.42 10.09 -28.82
N VAL A 209 4.57 10.33 -29.46
CA VAL A 209 4.74 10.37 -30.92
C VAL A 209 5.74 9.27 -31.29
N PRO A 210 5.56 8.56 -32.42
CA PRO A 210 6.57 7.65 -32.94
C PRO A 210 7.92 8.36 -33.06
N PHE A 211 8.97 7.74 -32.54
CA PHE A 211 10.32 8.27 -32.66
C PHE A 211 10.83 8.01 -34.08
N VAL A 212 10.96 9.09 -34.86
CA VAL A 212 11.56 9.06 -36.20
C VAL A 212 13.03 9.48 -36.07
N GLY A 213 13.93 8.51 -35.91
CA GLY A 213 15.35 8.79 -35.79
C GLY A 213 16.22 7.53 -35.73
N ARG A 214 17.54 7.70 -35.82
CA ARG A 214 18.49 6.58 -35.75
C ARG A 214 18.50 5.97 -34.35
N LYS A 215 17.93 4.76 -34.20
CA LYS A 215 17.86 4.00 -32.94
C LYS A 215 19.24 3.76 -32.29
N THR A 216 20.31 3.75 -33.09
CA THR A 216 21.70 3.67 -32.62
C THR A 216 22.13 4.85 -31.74
N LYS A 217 21.61 6.05 -31.98
CA LYS A 217 21.88 7.23 -31.13
C LYS A 217 21.20 7.12 -29.76
N ILE A 218 19.97 6.57 -29.71
CA ILE A 218 19.26 6.32 -28.46
C ILE A 218 20.02 5.29 -27.61
N LYS A 219 20.52 4.20 -28.22
CA LYS A 219 21.30 3.19 -27.50
C LYS A 219 22.55 3.80 -26.84
N LYS A 220 23.27 4.68 -27.56
CA LYS A 220 24.41 5.41 -26.98
C LYS A 220 24.00 6.34 -25.83
N GLN A 221 22.92 7.11 -26.00
CA GLN A 221 22.41 7.99 -24.94
C GLN A 221 21.94 7.21 -23.70
N ALA A 222 21.31 6.05 -23.90
CA ALA A 222 20.89 5.18 -22.79
C ALA A 222 22.08 4.61 -22.02
N LEU A 223 23.19 4.29 -22.69
CA LEU A 223 24.43 3.85 -22.04
C LEU A 223 25.05 4.97 -21.20
N VAL A 224 25.10 6.20 -21.73
CA VAL A 224 25.57 7.39 -20.98
C VAL A 224 24.67 7.68 -19.77
N LEU A 225 23.34 7.62 -19.92
CA LEU A 225 22.39 7.78 -18.82
C LEU A 225 22.55 6.69 -17.75
N ARG A 226 22.83 5.45 -18.16
CA ARG A 226 23.10 4.33 -17.25
C ARG A 226 24.36 4.56 -16.41
N GLU A 227 25.42 5.11 -17.00
CA GLU A 227 26.63 5.52 -16.27
C GLU A 227 26.31 6.63 -15.27
N HIS A 228 25.55 7.64 -15.69
CA HIS A 228 25.20 8.77 -14.83
C HIS A 228 24.27 8.37 -13.65
N LEU A 229 23.41 7.38 -13.85
CA LEU A 229 22.45 6.91 -12.85
C LEU A 229 22.93 5.69 -12.05
N ASN A 230 24.17 5.22 -12.27
CA ASN A 230 24.74 4.03 -11.62
C ASN A 230 23.84 2.78 -11.69
N LEU A 231 23.38 2.43 -12.90
CA LEU A 231 22.53 1.25 -13.15
C LEU A 231 23.30 0.11 -13.86
N PRO A 232 24.25 -0.57 -13.18
CA PRO A 232 25.19 -1.48 -13.83
C PRO A 232 24.52 -2.71 -14.46
N HIS A 233 23.44 -3.22 -13.86
CA HIS A 233 22.70 -4.38 -14.36
C HIS A 233 21.90 -4.09 -15.64
N LEU A 234 21.48 -2.84 -15.84
CA LEU A 234 20.69 -2.44 -17.01
C LEU A 234 21.56 -2.39 -18.28
N GLY A 235 22.84 -2.06 -18.14
CA GLY A 235 23.74 -1.90 -19.28
C GLY A 235 24.03 -3.19 -20.05
N LYS A 236 24.22 -4.32 -19.34
CA LYS A 236 24.43 -5.62 -20.00
C LYS A 236 23.25 -5.99 -20.91
N ASN A 237 22.03 -5.67 -20.49
CA ASN A 237 20.82 -5.92 -21.26
C ASN A 237 20.69 -4.97 -22.46
N ILE A 238 21.06 -3.69 -22.30
CA ILE A 238 21.08 -2.70 -23.39
C ILE A 238 22.13 -3.10 -24.44
N GLU A 239 23.32 -3.49 -24.01
CA GLU A 239 24.43 -3.91 -24.88
C GLU A 239 24.08 -5.20 -25.65
N ALA A 240 23.58 -6.21 -24.95
CA ALA A 240 23.21 -7.52 -25.50
C ALA A 240 22.01 -7.49 -26.46
N ALA A 241 21.20 -6.42 -26.44
CA ALA A 241 20.11 -6.23 -27.39
C ALA A 241 20.65 -6.08 -28.83
N LYS A 242 20.58 -7.16 -29.62
CA LYS A 242 20.85 -7.22 -31.06
C LYS A 242 19.59 -6.84 -31.85
N ASN A 243 19.76 -6.06 -32.93
CA ASN A 243 18.72 -5.48 -33.80
C ASN A 243 17.71 -4.60 -33.06
N GLU A 244 17.68 -3.30 -33.40
CA GLU A 244 16.58 -2.36 -33.07
C GLU A 244 15.72 -2.73 -31.84
N GLY A 245 16.35 -3.03 -30.69
CA GLY A 245 15.68 -3.76 -29.59
C GLY A 245 14.49 -3.02 -28.96
N LEU A 246 14.31 -1.77 -29.39
CA LEU A 246 13.09 -1.00 -29.27
C LEU A 246 12.20 -1.30 -30.49
N ARG A 247 11.40 -2.36 -30.38
CA ARG A 247 10.30 -2.63 -31.34
C ARG A 247 9.35 -1.45 -31.44
N HIS A 248 9.19 -0.71 -30.34
CA HIS A 248 8.43 0.53 -30.28
C HIS A 248 9.26 1.60 -29.57
N SER A 249 9.65 2.64 -30.32
CA SER A 249 10.30 3.84 -29.76
C SER A 249 9.31 4.98 -29.85
N PHE A 250 9.01 5.60 -28.72
CA PHE A 250 8.15 6.77 -28.68
C PHE A 250 8.84 7.94 -27.97
N ARG A 251 8.52 9.16 -28.40
CA ARG A 251 8.88 10.39 -27.71
C ARG A 251 7.65 10.95 -27.01
N VAL A 252 7.80 11.38 -25.76
CA VAL A 252 6.72 12.08 -25.04
C VAL A 252 6.35 13.36 -25.81
N LYS A 253 5.07 13.60 -26.05
CA LYS A 253 4.63 14.86 -26.65
C LYS A 253 5.03 16.00 -25.72
N PRO A 254 5.69 17.06 -26.23
CA PRO A 254 5.92 18.24 -25.41
C PRO A 254 4.57 18.78 -24.97
N ILE A 255 4.38 18.96 -23.66
CA ILE A 255 3.21 19.65 -23.12
C ILE A 255 3.28 21.07 -23.67
N SER A 256 2.37 21.45 -24.57
CA SER A 256 2.36 22.79 -25.13
C SER A 256 2.07 23.80 -24.00
N LYS A 257 3.10 24.55 -23.62
CA LYS A 257 3.08 25.84 -22.91
C LYS A 257 2.18 25.92 -21.65
N ALA A 258 2.73 25.58 -20.49
CA ALA A 258 2.25 26.10 -19.20
C ALA A 258 3.33 26.11 -18.09
N CYS A 259 4.62 26.15 -18.44
CA CYS A 259 5.67 26.44 -17.46
C CYS A 259 6.57 27.54 -18.03
N HIS A 260 6.04 28.76 -18.07
CA HIS A 260 6.88 29.94 -17.94
C HIS A 260 7.38 29.95 -16.50
N LEU A 261 8.51 29.29 -16.25
CA LEU A 261 9.37 29.70 -15.15
C LEU A 261 9.99 31.02 -15.61
N GLY A 262 9.37 32.11 -15.16
CA GLY A 262 9.97 33.44 -15.23
C GLY A 262 11.26 33.47 -14.40
N PRO A 263 12.18 34.40 -14.74
CA PRO A 263 13.47 34.54 -14.08
C PRO A 263 13.35 34.80 -12.57
#